data_AF-A0A3S4HII1-F1
#
_entry.id   AF-A0A3S4HII1-F1
#
_cell.length_a   1.000
_cell.length_b   1.000
_cell.length_c   1.000
_cell.angle_alpha   90.00
_cell.angle_beta   90.00
_cell.angle_gamma   90.00
#
_symmetry.space_group_name_H-M   'P 1'
#
loop_
_entity.id
_entity.type
_entity.pdbx_description
1 polymer ?
#
loop_
_entity_poly.entity_id
_entity_poly.type
_entity_poly.pdbx_seq_one_letter_code
_entity_poly.pdbx_strand_id
1 'polypeptide(L)'
;MSLSALTGLLSNGAQSLSADNMNNAAGILQYCAKQKLASATNVENVKNQILNKLGLDTTQQKQDTNYLDGLQGLLKTKDGQQLNLNNIGSTPLAEKVKTKACDLVLQQGLNFLS
;
A
#
# COMPACT_ATOMS: atom_id res chain seq x y z
N MET A 1 5.07 14.87 -9.01
CA MET A 1 4.71 15.53 -7.75
C MET A 1 5.77 16.56 -7.36
N SER A 2 5.43 17.64 -6.64
CA SER A 2 6.41 18.66 -6.21
C SER A 2 7.18 18.22 -4.97
N LEU A 3 8.36 18.81 -4.74
CA LEU A 3 9.18 18.53 -3.55
C LEU A 3 8.39 18.77 -2.25
N SER A 4 7.67 19.89 -2.16
CA SER A 4 6.83 20.25 -1.01
C SER A 4 5.72 19.24 -0.74
N ALA A 5 5.14 18.64 -1.78
CA ALA A 5 4.13 17.60 -1.62
C ALA A 5 4.74 16.29 -1.09
N LEU A 6 5.94 15.92 -1.55
CA LEU A 6 6.64 14.74 -1.03
C LEU A 6 7.05 14.91 0.43
N THR A 7 7.58 16.07 0.82
CA THR A 7 7.86 16.36 2.23
C THR A 7 6.57 16.38 3.04
N GLY A 8 5.48 16.95 2.52
CA GLY A 8 4.16 16.89 3.14
C GLY A 8 3.70 15.46 3.40
N LEU A 9 3.82 14.55 2.43
CA LEU A 9 3.46 13.14 2.61
C LEU A 9 4.33 12.43 3.66
N LEU A 10 5.62 12.74 3.74
CA LEU A 10 6.52 12.20 4.77
C LEU A 10 6.20 12.75 6.17
N SER A 11 5.84 14.03 6.27
CA SER A 11 5.54 14.73 7.51
C SER A 11 4.13 14.42 8.04
N ASN A 12 3.13 14.28 7.16
CA ASN A 12 1.74 13.99 7.51
C ASN A 12 1.49 12.51 7.86
N GLY A 13 2.54 11.70 7.86
CA GLY A 13 2.58 10.42 8.55
C GLY A 13 1.54 9.40 8.08
N ALA A 14 1.19 8.48 8.98
CA ALA A 14 0.46 7.26 8.67
C ALA A 14 -0.79 7.50 7.82
N GLN A 15 -1.61 8.51 8.11
CA GLN A 15 -2.91 8.71 7.46
C GLN A 15 -2.84 8.90 5.94
N SER A 16 -1.90 9.72 5.44
CA SER A 16 -1.73 10.00 4.01
C SER A 16 -0.98 8.92 3.25
N LEU A 17 -0.44 7.91 3.95
CA LEU A 17 0.36 6.82 3.38
C LEU A 17 -0.14 5.44 3.82
N SER A 18 -1.29 5.39 4.49
CA SER A 18 -1.95 4.17 4.97
C SER A 18 -3.22 3.95 4.16
N ALA A 19 -3.42 2.71 3.70
CA ALA A 19 -4.64 2.29 3.05
C ALA A 19 -5.89 2.57 3.91
N ASP A 20 -6.98 2.99 3.28
CA ASP A 20 -8.29 3.23 3.87
C ASP A 20 -8.98 1.93 4.31
N ASN A 21 -8.79 0.86 3.54
CA ASN A 21 -9.30 -0.46 3.80
C ASN A 21 -8.26 -1.56 3.52
N MET A 22 -8.51 -2.74 4.09
CA MET A 22 -7.55 -3.85 4.02
C MET A 22 -7.51 -4.56 2.66
N ASN A 23 -8.54 -4.41 1.83
CA ASN A 23 -8.54 -4.95 0.47
C ASN A 23 -7.54 -4.17 -0.39
N ASN A 24 -7.56 -2.83 -0.31
CA ASN A 24 -6.55 -1.97 -0.93
C ASN A 24 -5.16 -2.21 -0.33
N ALA A 25 -5.07 -2.35 1.00
CA ALA A 25 -3.81 -2.68 1.67
C ALA A 25 -3.17 -3.96 1.11
N ALA A 26 -3.95 -5.04 0.96
CA ALA A 26 -3.47 -6.30 0.41
C ALA A 26 -2.95 -6.16 -1.03
N GLY A 27 -3.64 -5.38 -1.87
CA GLY A 27 -3.18 -5.08 -3.22
C GLY A 27 -1.88 -4.27 -3.23
N ILE A 28 -1.78 -3.26 -2.37
CA ILE A 28 -0.57 -2.43 -2.24
C ILE A 28 0.61 -3.23 -1.73
N LEU A 29 0.42 -4.16 -0.79
CA LEU A 29 1.47 -5.07 -0.35
C LEU A 29 2.03 -5.89 -1.51
N GLN A 30 1.16 -6.43 -2.37
CA GLN A 30 1.60 -7.13 -3.57
C GLN A 30 2.39 -6.23 -4.53
N TYR A 31 1.94 -4.98 -4.73
CA TYR A 31 2.66 -3.98 -5.51
C TYR A 31 4.05 -3.71 -4.92
N CYS A 32 4.13 -3.46 -3.62
CA CYS A 32 5.37 -3.18 -2.91
C CYS A 32 6.38 -4.33 -3.00
N ALA A 33 5.92 -5.58 -2.90
CA ALA A 33 6.75 -6.76 -3.11
C ALA A 33 7.29 -6.83 -4.55
N LYS A 34 6.43 -6.62 -5.56
CA LYS A 34 6.82 -6.61 -6.98
C LYS A 34 7.86 -5.54 -7.29
N GLN A 35 7.69 -4.35 -6.73
CA GLN A 35 8.60 -3.22 -6.90
C GLN A 35 9.85 -3.28 -6.01
N LYS A 36 10.00 -4.33 -5.19
CA LYS A 36 11.11 -4.50 -4.22
C LYS A 36 11.24 -3.32 -3.23
N LEU A 37 10.10 -2.70 -2.89
CA LEU A 37 10.01 -1.55 -1.98
C LEU A 37 9.87 -1.95 -0.51
N ALA A 38 9.59 -3.22 -0.24
CA ALA A 38 9.53 -3.82 1.09
C ALA A 38 10.16 -5.21 1.06
N SER A 39 10.58 -5.73 2.22
CA SER A 39 11.19 -7.06 2.32
C SER A 39 10.22 -8.14 1.85
N ALA A 40 10.51 -8.76 0.70
CA ALA A 40 9.60 -9.68 0.02
C ALA A 40 9.19 -10.89 0.88
N THR A 41 10.07 -11.34 1.78
CA THR A 41 9.86 -12.56 2.59
C THR A 41 8.68 -12.43 3.55
N ASN A 42 8.43 -11.25 4.12
CA ASN A 42 7.33 -11.07 5.08
C ASN A 42 6.06 -10.56 4.40
N VAL A 43 6.19 -9.81 3.31
CA VAL A 43 5.05 -9.17 2.63
C VAL A 43 4.10 -10.20 2.02
N GLU A 44 4.62 -11.25 1.38
CA GLU A 44 3.79 -12.27 0.73
C GLU A 44 2.98 -13.09 1.75
N ASN A 45 3.61 -13.47 2.87
CA ASN A 45 2.95 -14.19 3.96
C ASN A 45 1.86 -13.35 4.61
N VAL A 46 2.17 -12.08 4.95
CA VAL A 46 1.21 -11.15 5.54
C VAL A 46 0.04 -10.89 4.59
N LYS A 47 0.32 -10.68 3.29
CA LYS A 47 -0.72 -10.53 2.26
C LYS A 47 -1.66 -11.74 2.24
N ASN A 48 -1.13 -12.96 2.18
CA ASN A 48 -1.96 -14.17 2.14
C ASN A 48 -2.83 -14.32 3.40
N GLN A 49 -2.27 -14.03 4.58
CA GLN A 49 -3.04 -14.03 5.82
C GLN A 49 -4.15 -12.97 5.83
N ILE A 50 -3.87 -11.77 5.32
CA ILE A 50 -4.87 -10.70 5.17
C ILE A 50 -6.00 -11.15 4.24
N LEU A 51 -5.66 -11.67 3.05
CA LEU A 51 -6.65 -12.15 2.07
C LEU A 51 -7.55 -13.24 2.67
N ASN A 52 -6.96 -14.17 3.42
CA ASN A 52 -7.71 -15.21 4.12
C ASN A 52 -8.66 -14.63 5.18
N LYS A 53 -8.18 -13.68 6.01
CA LYS A 53 -8.99 -13.02 7.05
C LYS A 53 -10.10 -12.14 6.45
N LEU A 54 -9.89 -11.61 5.24
CA LEU A 54 -10.90 -10.85 4.49
C LEU A 54 -11.90 -11.72 3.73
N GLY A 55 -11.64 -13.03 3.58
CA GLY A 55 -12.44 -13.89 2.70
C GLY A 55 -12.31 -13.54 1.22
N LEU A 56 -11.22 -12.87 0.82
CA LEU A 56 -10.94 -12.53 -0.58
C LEU A 56 -10.26 -13.71 -1.28
N ASP A 57 -11.08 -14.67 -1.72
CA ASP A 57 -10.61 -15.73 -2.61
C ASP A 57 -10.26 -15.18 -4.02
N THR A 58 -9.82 -16.05 -4.93
CA THR A 58 -9.38 -15.66 -6.28
C THR A 58 -10.49 -15.08 -7.16
N THR A 59 -11.76 -15.40 -6.91
CA THR A 59 -12.91 -14.84 -7.62
C THR A 59 -13.23 -13.46 -7.07
N GLN A 60 -13.27 -13.33 -5.75
CA GLN A 60 -13.55 -12.06 -5.06
C GLN A 60 -12.47 -11.02 -5.39
N GLN A 61 -11.20 -11.43 -5.40
CA GLN A 61 -10.07 -10.57 -5.80
C GLN A 61 -10.22 -9.97 -7.20
N LYS A 62 -10.84 -10.68 -8.15
CA LYS A 62 -11.05 -10.18 -9.52
C LYS A 62 -12.20 -9.18 -9.62
N GLN A 63 -13.08 -9.13 -8.63
CA GLN A 63 -14.24 -8.24 -8.58
C GLN A 63 -14.01 -7.06 -7.62
N ASP A 64 -13.09 -7.19 -6.68
CA ASP A 64 -12.79 -6.17 -5.68
C ASP A 64 -11.92 -5.04 -6.27
N THR A 65 -12.55 -3.90 -6.53
CA THR A 65 -11.88 -2.73 -7.11
C THR A 65 -10.77 -2.19 -6.22
N ASN A 66 -10.90 -2.25 -4.90
CA ASN A 66 -9.88 -1.76 -3.96
C ASN A 66 -8.60 -2.59 -4.04
N TYR A 67 -8.73 -3.91 -4.11
CA TYR A 67 -7.62 -4.82 -4.30
C TYR A 67 -6.96 -4.62 -5.67
N LEU A 68 -7.74 -4.55 -6.75
CA LEU A 68 -7.24 -4.29 -8.10
C LEU A 68 -6.52 -2.94 -8.23
N ASP A 69 -7.04 -1.90 -7.58
CA ASP A 69 -6.38 -0.60 -7.49
C ASP A 69 -5.04 -0.72 -6.76
N GLY A 70 -5.02 -1.45 -5.65
CA GLY A 70 -3.79 -1.72 -4.89
C GLY A 70 -2.74 -2.45 -5.72
N LEU A 71 -3.13 -3.44 -6.53
CA LEU A 71 -2.22 -4.15 -7.45
C LEU A 71 -1.56 -3.23 -8.47
N GLN A 72 -2.26 -2.15 -8.85
CA GLN A 72 -1.76 -1.13 -9.78
C GLN A 72 -0.91 -0.05 -9.09
N GLY A 73 -0.74 -0.13 -7.77
CA GLY A 73 -0.03 0.90 -6.99
C GLY A 73 -0.88 2.14 -6.70
N LEU A 74 -2.21 2.02 -6.78
CA LEU A 74 -3.15 3.06 -6.38
C LEU A 74 -3.53 2.87 -4.91
N LEU A 75 -2.88 3.63 -4.05
CA LEU A 75 -3.14 3.62 -2.61
C LEU A 75 -4.32 4.55 -2.33
N LYS A 76 -5.43 3.99 -1.87
CA LYS A 76 -6.55 4.78 -1.34
C LYS A 76 -6.27 5.06 0.12
N THR A 77 -6.09 6.32 0.49
CA THR A 77 -5.57 6.70 1.80
C THR A 77 -6.70 6.98 2.78
N LYS A 78 -6.43 6.87 4.08
CA LYS A 78 -7.45 7.08 5.14
C LYS A 78 -8.07 8.46 5.16
N ASP A 79 -7.41 9.46 4.59
CA ASP A 79 -7.92 10.82 4.42
C ASP A 79 -8.81 10.98 3.17
N GLY A 80 -9.16 9.88 2.49
CA GLY A 80 -10.05 9.86 1.34
C GLY A 80 -9.37 10.24 0.01
N GLN A 81 -8.06 10.39 0.00
CA GLN A 81 -7.29 10.65 -1.23
C GLN A 81 -6.92 9.34 -1.94
N GLN A 82 -6.49 9.46 -3.19
CA GLN A 82 -5.88 8.37 -3.93
C GLN A 82 -4.47 8.78 -4.37
N LEU A 83 -3.47 8.11 -3.81
CA LEU A 83 -2.07 8.30 -4.16
C LEU A 83 -1.64 7.24 -5.18
N ASN A 84 -1.24 7.69 -6.37
CA ASN A 84 -0.64 6.81 -7.37
C ASN A 84 0.88 6.71 -7.12
N LEU A 85 1.33 5.57 -6.57
CA LEU A 85 2.72 5.30 -6.23
C LEU A 85 3.66 5.33 -7.46
N ASN A 86 3.13 5.07 -8.66
CA ASN A 86 3.90 5.14 -9.90
C ASN A 86 4.19 6.59 -10.34
N ASN A 87 3.34 7.55 -9.94
CA ASN A 87 3.43 8.94 -10.35
C ASN A 87 4.25 9.82 -9.38
N ILE A 88 4.79 9.23 -8.31
CA ILE A 88 5.61 9.93 -7.30
C ILE A 88 6.97 10.35 -7.87
N GLY A 89 7.48 9.62 -8.87
CA GLY A 89 8.79 9.83 -9.49
C GLY A 89 9.86 8.88 -8.94
N SER A 90 11.11 9.08 -9.34
CA SER A 90 12.24 8.16 -9.01
C SER A 90 13.40 8.87 -8.31
N THR A 91 13.17 10.07 -7.75
CA THR A 91 14.19 10.75 -6.94
C THR A 91 14.41 10.00 -5.62
N PRO A 92 15.54 10.19 -4.93
CA PRO A 92 15.77 9.55 -3.63
C PRO A 92 14.66 9.83 -2.60
N LEU A 93 14.05 11.02 -2.66
CA LEU A 93 12.92 11.36 -1.81
C LEU A 93 11.63 10.64 -2.23
N ALA A 94 11.38 10.51 -3.53
CA ALA A 94 10.24 9.76 -4.06
C ALA A 94 10.30 8.30 -3.65
N GLU A 95 11.47 7.67 -3.76
CA GLU A 95 11.69 6.29 -3.30
C GLU A 95 11.43 6.16 -1.79
N LYS A 96 11.91 7.10 -0.96
CA LYS A 96 11.59 7.12 0.47
C LYS A 96 10.09 7.19 0.75
N VAL A 97 9.33 8.01 0.00
CA VAL A 97 7.87 8.09 0.14
C VAL A 97 7.21 6.75 -0.20
N LYS A 98 7.61 6.13 -1.32
CA LYS A 98 7.08 4.82 -1.74
C LYS A 98 7.37 3.73 -0.70
N THR A 99 8.62 3.63 -0.24
CA THR A 99 9.01 2.69 0.82
C THR A 99 8.22 2.94 2.10
N LYS A 100 8.07 4.21 2.52
CA LYS A 100 7.31 4.57 3.71
C LYS A 100 5.84 4.15 3.60
N ALA A 101 5.21 4.32 2.43
CA ALA A 101 3.86 3.84 2.17
C ALA A 101 3.76 2.32 2.31
N CYS A 102 4.69 1.59 1.68
CA CYS A 102 4.76 0.14 1.78
C CYS A 102 4.92 -0.36 3.22
N ASP A 103 5.81 0.27 3.99
CA ASP A 103 6.04 -0.07 5.40
C ASP A 103 4.79 0.18 6.24
N LEU A 104 4.13 1.32 6.05
CA LEU A 104 2.91 1.65 6.79
C LEU A 104 1.76 0.69 6.45
N VAL A 105 1.59 0.33 5.18
CA VAL A 105 0.60 -0.66 4.76
C VAL A 105 0.94 -2.05 5.34
N LEU A 106 2.22 -2.43 5.40
CA LEU A 106 2.65 -3.67 6.03
C LEU A 106 2.34 -3.68 7.53
N GLN A 107 2.63 -2.59 8.23
CA GLN A 107 2.28 -2.43 9.65
C GLN A 107 0.77 -2.51 9.88
N GLN A 108 -0.03 -1.90 9.00
CA GLN A 108 -1.49 -2.06 9.06
C GLN A 108 -1.93 -3.52 8.88
N GLY A 109 -1.30 -4.21 7.93
CA GLY A 109 -1.49 -5.64 7.72
C GLY A 109 -1.24 -6.46 8.98
N LEU A 110 -0.10 -6.23 9.63
CA LEU A 110 0.26 -6.92 10.88
C LEU A 110 -0.72 -6.61 12.01
N ASN A 111 -1.12 -5.34 12.17
CA ASN A 111 -2.10 -4.94 13.18
C ASN A 111 -3.49 -5.54 12.91
N PHE A 112 -3.88 -5.67 11.64
CA PHE A 112 -5.13 -6.30 11.26
C PHE A 112 -5.13 -7.81 11.54
N LEU A 113 -3.98 -8.46 11.50
CA LEU A 113 -3.83 -9.90 11.77
C LEU A 113 -3.66 -10.24 13.25
N SER A 114 -3.35 -9.24 14.08
CA SER A 114 -3.25 -9.37 15.53
C SER A 114 -4.61 -9.64 16.19
#